data_AF-Q11LX4-F1
#
_entry.id   AF-Q11LX4-F1
#
_cell.length_a   1.000
_cell.length_b   1.000
_cell.length_c   1.000
_cell.angle_alpha   90.00
_cell.angle_beta   90.00
_cell.angle_gamma   90.00
#
_symmetry.space_group_name_H-M   'P 1'
#
loop_
_entity.id
_entity.type
_entity.pdbx_description
1 polymer ?
#
loop_
_entity_poly.entity_id
_entity_poly.type
_entity_poly.pdbx_seq_one_letter_code
_entity_poly.pdbx_strand_id
1 'polypeptide(L)' 'MSEPLKALKEGRPWEFSATAAPKCPHCGIDFDIDRNEAWFLYDENHTHDVECPSCERGFQVSSTARWIFSTDEQDEESGR' A
#
# COMPACT_ATOMS: atom_id res chain seq x y z
N MET A 1 5.39 20.02 -17.58
CA MET A 1 5.29 18.60 -17.94
C MET A 1 6.10 17.82 -16.90
N SER A 2 5.47 17.25 -15.88
CA SER A 2 6.18 16.42 -14.90
C SER A 2 6.81 15.20 -15.59
N GLU A 3 8.06 14.87 -15.26
CA GLU A 3 8.74 13.73 -15.87
C GLU A 3 8.18 12.40 -15.34
N PRO A 4 8.02 11.37 -16.20
CA PRO A 4 7.63 10.05 -15.74
C PRO A 4 8.74 9.45 -14.87
N LEU A 5 8.32 8.81 -13.77
CA LEU A 5 9.19 8.09 -12.82
C LEU A 5 10.29 8.97 -12.19
N LYS A 6 10.07 10.28 -12.06
CA LYS A 6 11.07 11.21 -11.52
C LYS A 6 11.57 10.78 -10.14
N ALA A 7 10.66 10.54 -9.20
CA ALA A 7 11.03 10.14 -7.84
C ALA A 7 11.73 8.77 -7.79
N LEU A 8 11.36 7.84 -8.68
CA LEU A 8 12.04 6.53 -8.76
C LEU A 8 13.47 6.66 -9.31
N LYS A 9 13.70 7.58 -10.26
CA LYS A 9 15.03 7.82 -10.84
C LYS A 9 15.97 8.55 -9.89
N GLU A 10 15.44 9.46 -9.08
CA GLU A 10 16.22 10.26 -8.12
C GLU A 10 16.40 9.56 -6.76
N GLY A 11 15.42 8.75 -6.35
CA GLY A 11 15.41 8.04 -5.07
C GLY A 11 16.06 6.67 -5.13
N ARG A 12 16.11 5.98 -3.98
CA ARG A 12 16.59 4.60 -3.94
C ARG A 12 15.44 3.62 -4.24
N PRO A 13 15.67 2.58 -5.07
CA PRO A 13 14.60 1.65 -5.47
C PRO A 13 13.90 0.97 -4.30
N TRP A 14 14.63 0.68 -3.22
CA TRP A 14 14.09 0.01 -2.05
C TRP A 14 13.12 0.87 -1.23
N GLU A 15 13.08 2.20 -1.44
CA GLU A 15 12.10 3.08 -0.79
C GLU A 15 10.68 2.92 -1.35
N PHE A 16 10.54 2.22 -2.48
CA PHE A 16 9.27 1.93 -3.14
C PHE A 16 8.82 0.47 -2.92
N SER A 17 9.59 -0.32 -2.15
CA SER A 17 9.35 -1.74 -1.92
C SER A 17 9.29 -2.05 -0.42
N ALA A 18 8.40 -2.97 -0.02
CA ALA A 18 8.26 -3.42 1.37
C ALA A 18 7.90 -2.29 2.38
N THR A 19 7.27 -1.22 1.91
CA THR A 19 6.69 -0.17 2.75
C THR A 19 5.25 -0.52 3.13
N ALA A 20 4.79 -0.03 4.28
CA ALA A 20 3.41 -0.24 4.72
C ALA A 20 2.38 0.47 3.82
N ALA A 21 2.78 1.59 3.21
CA ALA A 21 1.97 2.34 2.25
C ALA A 21 2.73 2.44 0.91
N PRO A 22 2.04 2.36 -0.23
CA PRO A 22 2.69 2.47 -1.53
C PRO A 22 3.16 3.89 -1.79
N LYS A 23 4.38 4.04 -2.29
CA LYS A 23 4.96 5.35 -2.62
C LYS A 23 4.83 5.60 -4.12
N CYS A 24 4.31 6.76 -4.51
CA CYS A 24 4.14 7.07 -5.93
C CYS A 24 5.51 7.25 -6.62
N PRO A 25 5.82 6.51 -7.71
CA PRO A 25 7.11 6.61 -8.39
C PRO A 25 7.30 7.92 -9.18
N HIS A 26 6.23 8.69 -9.39
CA HIS A 26 6.26 9.95 -10.10
C HIS A 26 6.61 11.14 -9.19
N CYS A 27 5.83 11.33 -8.12
CA CYS A 27 5.98 12.47 -7.20
C CYS A 27 6.72 12.12 -5.91
N GLY A 28 6.84 10.84 -5.55
CA GLY A 28 7.53 10.39 -4.33
C GLY A 28 6.69 10.51 -3.05
N ILE A 29 5.40 10.84 -3.18
CA ILE A 29 4.47 10.98 -2.06
C ILE A 29 3.94 9.59 -1.66
N ASP A 30 3.81 9.34 -0.37
CA ASP A 30 3.11 8.17 0.16
C ASP A 30 1.62 8.24 -0.16
N PHE A 31 1.10 7.15 -0.71
CA PHE A 31 -0.30 7.00 -1.00
C PHE A 31 -0.99 6.41 0.23
N ASP A 32 -1.83 7.23 0.85
CA ASP A 32 -2.58 6.85 2.03
C ASP A 32 -3.76 5.94 1.64
N ILE A 33 -3.70 4.67 2.04
CA ILE A 33 -4.70 3.66 1.67
C ILE A 33 -6.06 3.97 2.31
N ASP A 34 -6.06 4.43 3.57
CA ASP A 34 -7.28 4.71 4.34
C ASP A 34 -8.04 5.90 3.73
N ARG A 35 -7.33 7.00 3.45
CA ARG A 35 -7.93 8.22 2.87
C ARG A 35 -8.48 8.03 1.47
N ASN A 36 -7.91 7.12 0.69
CA ASN A 36 -8.33 6.83 -0.68
C ASN A 36 -9.27 5.62 -0.77
N GLU A 37 -9.68 5.06 0.38
CA GLU A 37 -10.54 3.88 0.47
C GLU A 37 -9.98 2.69 -0.36
N ALA A 38 -8.66 2.62 -0.49
CA ALA A 38 -7.96 1.69 -1.37
C ALA A 38 -7.75 0.31 -0.74
N TRP A 39 -8.72 -0.14 0.05
CA TRP A 39 -8.71 -1.44 0.72
C TRP A 39 -8.68 -2.60 -0.27
N PHE A 40 -9.09 -2.36 -1.52
CA PHE A 40 -8.96 -3.31 -2.62
C PHE A 40 -7.51 -3.74 -2.85
N LEU A 41 -6.51 -2.99 -2.38
CA LEU A 41 -5.10 -3.40 -2.42
C LEU A 41 -4.76 -4.61 -1.55
N TYR A 42 -5.65 -4.99 -0.65
CA TYR A 42 -5.49 -6.19 0.20
C TYR A 42 -6.24 -7.40 -0.33
N ASP A 43 -6.85 -7.29 -1.51
CA ASP A 43 -7.55 -8.38 -2.18
C ASP A 43 -6.57 -9.48 -2.63
N GLU A 44 -7.10 -10.63 -3.07
CA GLU A 44 -6.29 -11.77 -3.54
C GLU A 44 -5.48 -11.44 -4.80
N ASN A 45 -5.88 -10.37 -5.51
CA ASN A 45 -5.10 -9.85 -6.61
C ASN A 45 -3.81 -9.21 -6.09
N HIS A 46 -2.66 -9.78 -6.46
CA HIS A 46 -1.38 -9.27 -5.98
C HIS A 46 -0.98 -7.95 -6.66
N THR A 47 -1.73 -7.49 -7.67
CA THR A 47 -1.36 -6.35 -8.52
C THR A 47 -2.57 -5.46 -8.83
N HIS A 48 -2.47 -4.18 -8.48
CA HIS A 48 -3.54 -3.21 -8.69
C HIS A 48 -3.06 -1.97 -9.42
N ASP A 49 -3.94 -1.36 -10.21
CA ASP A 49 -3.71 -0.06 -10.81
C ASP A 49 -4.34 1.01 -9.90
N VAL A 50 -3.55 2.02 -9.53
CA VAL A 50 -3.96 3.11 -8.64
C VAL A 50 -3.55 4.44 -9.24
N GLU A 51 -4.42 5.44 -9.12
CA GLU A 51 -4.11 6.81 -9.53
C GLU A 51 -3.62 7.63 -8.34
N CYS A 52 -2.48 8.31 -8.51
CA CYS A 52 -1.98 9.20 -7.47
C CYS A 52 -2.80 10.51 -7.45
N PRO A 53 -3.45 10.89 -6.33
CA PRO A 53 -4.24 12.11 -6.26
C PRO A 53 -3.40 13.40 -6.35
N SER A 54 -2.09 13.32 -6.14
CA SER A 54 -1.20 14.50 -6.20
C SER A 54 -0.65 14.78 -7.59
N CYS A 55 -0.51 13.77 -8.46
CA CYS A 55 0.08 13.95 -9.79
C CYS A 55 -0.77 13.40 -10.92
N GLU A 56 -1.96 12.86 -10.60
CA GLU A 56 -2.98 12.38 -11.54
C GLU A 56 -2.38 11.39 -12.55
N ARG A 57 -1.54 10.49 -12.04
CA ARG A 57 -0.89 9.45 -12.83
C ARG A 57 -1.21 8.09 -12.24
N GLY A 58 -1.66 7.21 -13.11
CA GLY A 58 -1.77 5.78 -12.85
C GLY A 58 -0.40 5.16 -12.62
N PHE A 59 -0.29 4.34 -11.59
CA PHE A 59 0.85 3.48 -11.35
C PHE A 59 0.36 2.13 -10.83
N GLN A 60 1.16 1.10 -11.12
CA GLN A 60 0.87 -0.24 -10.66
C GLN A 60 1.51 -0.45 -9.28
N VAL A 61 0.74 -1.03 -8.36
CA VAL A 61 1.18 -1.40 -7.02
C VAL A 61 1.01 -2.90 -6.82
N SER A 62 1.99 -3.53 -6.19
CA SER A 62 1.88 -4.90 -5.71
C SER A 62 1.84 -4.91 -4.19
N SER A 63 0.77 -5.47 -3.63
CA SER A 63 0.55 -5.53 -2.18
C SER A 63 0.47 -6.99 -1.73
N THR A 64 0.84 -7.22 -0.48
CA THR A 64 0.69 -8.53 0.16
C THR A 64 0.16 -8.31 1.56
N ALA A 65 -1.09 -8.71 1.79
CA ALA A 65 -1.69 -8.71 3.10
C ALA A 65 -1.28 -9.98 3.85
N ARG A 66 -0.79 -9.84 5.09
CA ARG A 66 -0.55 -10.97 5.99
C ARG A 66 -1.49 -10.88 7.18
N TRP A 67 -2.45 -11.78 7.23
CA TRP A 67 -3.33 -11.94 8.38
C TRP A 67 -2.61 -12.77 9.44
N ILE A 68 -2.44 -12.21 10.64
CA ILE A 68 -1.97 -12.96 11.81
C ILE A 68 -3.15 -13.21 12.73
N PHE A 69 -3.41 -14.47 13.04
CA PHE A 69 -4.42 -14.84 14.02
C PHE A 69 -3.74 -14.96 15.38
N SER A 70 -4.14 -14.14 16.35
CA SER A 70 -3.69 -14.26 17.73
C SER A 70 -4.71 -15.10 18.50
N THR A 71 -4.26 -16.21 19.09
CA THR A 71 -5.09 -17.06 19.98
C THR A 71 -4.87 -16.74 21.46
N ASP A 72 -4.14 -15.67 21.79
CA ASP A 72 -3.71 -15.37 23.16
C ASP A 72 -4.87 -14.86 24.05
N GLU A 73 -5.95 -14.37 23.44
CA GLU A 73 -7.14 -13.84 24.13
C GLU A 73 -8.33 -14.79 23.95
N GLN A 74 -8.31 -15.92 24.64
CA GLN A 74 -9.52 -16.71 24.92
C GLN A 74 -9.99 -16.33 26.32
N ASP A 75 -11.03 -15.51 26.42
CA ASP A 75 -11.67 -15.22 27.70
C ASP A 75 -12.23 -16.53 28.27
N GLU A 76 -11.65 -17.02 29.38
CA GLU A 76 -12.12 -18.19 30.12
C GLU A 76 -13.41 -17.87 30.92
N GLU A 77 -14.41 -17.21 30.33
CA GLU A 77 -15.74 -17.11 30.93
C GLU A 77 -16.69 -18.13 30.32
N SER A 78 -16.63 -19.36 30.83
CA SER A 78 -17.81 -20.22 30.85
C SER A 78 -17.74 -21.16 32.04
N GLY A 79 -18.00 -20.59 33.21
CA GLY A 79 -18.50 -21.35 34.34
C GLY A 79 -20.02 -21.54 34.19
N ARG A 80 -20.46 -22.75 33.84
CA ARG A 80 -21.61 -23.42 34.46
C ARG A 80 -21.69 -24.90 34.09
#